data_AF-A0A1I6PXL8-F1
#
_entry.id   AF-A0A1I6PXL8-F1
#
_cell.length_a   1.000
_cell.length_b   1.000
_cell.length_c   1.000
_cell.angle_alpha   90.00
_cell.angle_beta   90.00
_cell.angle_gamma   90.00
#
_symmetry.space_group_name_H-M   'P 1'
#
loop_
_entity.id
_entity.type
_entity.pdbx_description
1 polymer ?
#
loop_
_entity_poly.entity_id
_entity_poly.type
_entity_poly.pdbx_seq_one_letter_code
_entity_poly.pdbx_strand_id
1 'polypeptide(L)'
;MLNSNFINDYRRDFETLRDELKELEEHGRHVDGFAHLIIAFNFYMAYGKERGFITPEQCISNCNSAKEIFLELLNEQSDTIFDQNVEMFMDGLEQLIAAGDIVVQDNCQTLDFDRRVYGTIRVEKGQEVLKLDWDVVYRLVAKHIMDSQKHRNPFIGSKKLAKLLDEYNLICFNENGTTVPFKALHKGQTERCRVINFRTDMIPEIVSLIRGKEEERSRLINDIAKSYVQRSSYPDYWGASKNDRENDGSYGRYNSHDDYMDYDDDEDEYYDEDSEELKPNEYDDSDDDRMQEKNKKTSNPKSGILRIEINK
;
A
#
# COMPACT_ATOMS: atom_id res chain seq x y z
N MET A 1 6.37 -18.95 -49.63
CA MET A 1 7.82 -18.79 -49.41
C MET A 1 7.96 -17.66 -48.41
N LEU A 2 8.61 -17.88 -47.25
CA LEU A 2 8.93 -16.80 -46.32
C LEU A 2 9.89 -15.83 -47.02
N ASN A 3 9.42 -14.61 -47.30
CA ASN A 3 10.17 -13.58 -47.99
C ASN A 3 11.49 -13.30 -47.25
N SER A 4 12.59 -13.12 -47.99
CA SER A 4 13.92 -12.77 -47.46
C SER A 4 13.96 -11.44 -46.67
N ASN A 5 12.85 -10.69 -46.65
CA ASN A 5 12.68 -9.42 -45.96
C ASN A 5 11.88 -9.53 -44.65
N PHE A 6 11.40 -10.72 -44.27
CA PHE A 6 10.53 -10.92 -43.11
C PHE A 6 11.05 -10.27 -41.82
N ILE A 7 12.35 -10.42 -41.53
CA ILE A 7 12.97 -9.85 -40.32
C ILE A 7 12.96 -8.31 -40.35
N ASN A 8 13.13 -7.71 -41.52
CA ASN A 8 13.14 -6.25 -41.68
C ASN A 8 11.72 -5.68 -41.60
N ASP A 9 10.75 -6.35 -42.21
CA ASP A 9 9.34 -5.96 -42.12
C ASP A 9 8.84 -6.11 -40.67
N TYR A 10 9.18 -7.20 -39.98
CA TYR A 10 8.88 -7.38 -38.56
C TYR A 10 9.45 -6.27 -37.68
N ARG A 11 10.72 -5.90 -37.89
CA ARG A 11 11.37 -4.82 -37.13
C ARG A 11 10.67 -3.48 -37.35
N ARG A 12 10.34 -3.15 -38.59
CA ARG A 12 9.61 -1.92 -38.92
C ARG A 12 8.23 -1.90 -38.29
N ASP A 13 7.49 -3.00 -38.39
CA ASP A 13 6.14 -3.12 -37.84
C ASP A 13 6.18 -3.05 -36.30
N PHE A 14 7.21 -3.63 -35.68
CA PHE A 14 7.46 -3.51 -34.25
C PHE A 14 7.76 -2.08 -33.82
N GLU A 15 8.69 -1.39 -34.49
CA GLU A 15 9.02 -0.01 -34.16
C GLU A 15 7.80 0.92 -34.32
N THR A 16 7.06 0.76 -35.40
CA THR A 16 5.84 1.55 -35.67
C THR A 16 4.78 1.33 -34.60
N LEU A 17 4.48 0.06 -34.29
CA LEU A 17 3.46 -0.28 -33.31
C LEU A 17 3.89 0.09 -31.89
N ARG A 18 5.17 -0.08 -31.57
CA ARG A 18 5.74 0.34 -30.30
C ARG A 18 5.62 1.85 -30.10
N ASP A 19 5.92 2.64 -31.13
CA ASP A 19 5.81 4.09 -31.05
C ASP A 19 4.34 4.54 -30.92
N GLU A 20 3.40 3.86 -31.59
CA GLU A 20 1.96 4.06 -31.39
C GLU A 20 1.54 3.75 -29.93
N LEU A 21 2.00 2.63 -29.37
CA LEU A 21 1.65 2.21 -28.01
C LEU A 21 2.33 3.05 -26.91
N LYS A 22 3.48 3.68 -27.19
CA LYS A 22 4.15 4.58 -26.23
C LYS A 22 3.33 5.83 -25.91
N GLU A 23 2.38 6.21 -26.76
CA GLU A 23 1.48 7.33 -26.49
C GLU A 23 0.56 7.07 -25.28
N LEU A 24 0.45 5.82 -24.82
CA LEU A 24 -0.36 5.41 -23.66
C LEU A 24 0.34 5.64 -22.30
N GLU A 25 1.55 6.20 -22.27
CA GLU A 25 2.35 6.45 -21.04
C GLU A 25 2.67 5.20 -20.19
N GLU A 26 2.50 4.01 -20.76
CA GLU A 26 2.75 2.73 -20.08
C GLU A 26 4.23 2.37 -19.94
N HIS A 27 4.55 1.51 -18.95
CA HIS A 27 5.93 1.07 -18.72
C HIS A 27 6.46 0.27 -19.94
N GLY A 28 7.62 0.69 -20.47
CA GLY A 28 8.11 0.28 -21.79
C GLY A 28 8.27 -1.24 -22.01
N ARG A 29 8.44 -2.05 -20.95
CA ARG A 29 8.46 -3.52 -21.08
C ARG A 29 7.09 -4.12 -21.42
N HIS A 30 6.00 -3.54 -20.91
CA HIS A 30 4.64 -3.98 -21.23
C HIS A 30 4.31 -3.58 -22.66
N VAL A 31 4.62 -2.33 -23.03
CA VAL A 31 4.51 -1.84 -24.41
C VAL A 31 5.22 -2.77 -25.41
N ASP A 32 6.48 -3.12 -25.14
CA ASP A 32 7.25 -4.03 -25.99
C ASP A 32 6.60 -5.43 -26.05
N GLY A 33 6.12 -5.96 -24.93
CA GLY A 33 5.44 -7.25 -24.85
C GLY A 33 4.14 -7.30 -25.67
N PHE A 34 3.28 -6.30 -25.52
CA PHE A 34 2.01 -6.22 -26.27
C PHE A 34 2.24 -5.94 -27.76
N ALA A 35 3.25 -5.14 -28.11
CA ALA A 35 3.65 -4.95 -29.50
C ALA A 35 4.03 -6.29 -30.16
N HIS A 36 4.78 -7.14 -29.47
CA HIS A 36 5.11 -8.48 -29.95
C HIS A 36 3.87 -9.38 -30.12
N LEU A 37 2.91 -9.32 -29.19
CA LEU A 37 1.68 -10.12 -29.26
C LEU A 37 0.81 -9.74 -30.47
N ILE A 38 0.60 -8.45 -30.70
CA ILE A 38 -0.18 -7.94 -31.84
C ILE A 38 0.46 -8.36 -33.16
N ILE A 39 1.79 -8.23 -33.28
CA ILE A 39 2.50 -8.59 -34.51
C ILE A 39 2.48 -10.10 -34.76
N ALA A 40 2.67 -10.90 -33.70
CA ALA A 40 2.57 -12.36 -33.80
C ALA A 40 1.17 -12.80 -34.24
N PHE A 41 0.12 -12.17 -33.72
CA PHE A 41 -1.25 -12.45 -34.12
C PHE A 41 -1.50 -12.07 -35.59
N ASN A 42 -1.05 -10.88 -36.00
CA ASN A 42 -1.15 -10.42 -37.39
C ASN A 42 -0.43 -11.37 -38.36
N PHE A 43 0.74 -11.88 -37.98
CA PHE A 43 1.46 -12.88 -38.76
C PHE A 43 0.65 -14.17 -38.90
N TYR A 44 0.04 -14.65 -37.82
CA TYR A 44 -0.79 -15.85 -37.85
C TYR A 44 -2.04 -15.68 -38.73
N MET A 45 -2.69 -14.51 -38.69
CA MET A 45 -3.81 -14.18 -39.58
C MET A 45 -3.36 -14.09 -41.05
N ALA A 46 -2.22 -13.47 -41.33
CA ALA A 46 -1.66 -13.40 -42.67
C ALA A 46 -1.37 -14.79 -43.25
N TYR A 47 -0.82 -15.70 -42.44
CA TYR A 47 -0.64 -17.10 -42.82
C TYR A 47 -1.98 -17.79 -43.12
N GLY A 48 -2.99 -17.59 -42.28
CA GLY A 48 -4.34 -18.13 -42.51
C GLY A 48 -4.94 -17.66 -43.83
N LYS A 49 -4.77 -16.38 -44.16
CA LYS A 49 -5.20 -15.78 -45.43
C LYS A 49 -4.44 -16.38 -46.62
N GLU A 50 -3.12 -16.48 -46.55
CA GLU A 50 -2.29 -17.06 -47.62
C GLU A 50 -2.65 -18.53 -47.91
N ARG A 51 -3.04 -19.28 -46.88
CA ARG A 51 -3.49 -20.67 -47.01
C ARG A 51 -4.94 -20.81 -47.44
N GLY A 52 -5.69 -19.70 -47.54
CA GLY A 52 -7.10 -19.70 -47.89
C GLY A 52 -8.02 -20.24 -46.78
N PHE A 53 -7.55 -20.28 -45.53
CA PHE A 53 -8.39 -20.67 -44.39
C PHE A 53 -9.37 -19.58 -43.99
N ILE A 54 -9.03 -18.32 -44.26
CA ILE A 54 -9.86 -17.14 -44.01
C ILE A 54 -9.82 -16.20 -45.21
N THR A 55 -10.86 -15.38 -45.36
CA THR A 55 -10.90 -14.35 -46.42
C THR A 55 -10.04 -13.14 -46.05
N PRO A 56 -9.67 -12.29 -47.03
CA PRO A 56 -8.98 -11.03 -46.76
C PRO A 56 -9.75 -10.12 -45.78
N GLU A 57 -11.07 -10.08 -45.89
CA GLU A 57 -11.94 -9.27 -45.02
C GLU A 57 -11.92 -9.80 -43.58
N GLN A 58 -11.97 -11.12 -43.41
CA GLN A 58 -11.84 -11.77 -42.09
C GLN A 58 -10.47 -11.53 -41.47
N CYS A 59 -9.40 -11.54 -42.28
CA CYS A 59 -8.06 -11.22 -41.80
C CYS A 59 -8.00 -9.80 -41.21
N ILE A 60 -8.53 -8.80 -41.92
CA ILE A 60 -8.55 -7.41 -41.45
C ILE A 60 -9.41 -7.28 -40.18
N SER A 61 -10.63 -7.83 -40.21
CA SER A 61 -11.55 -7.78 -39.07
C SER A 61 -10.93 -8.38 -37.82
N ASN A 62 -10.33 -9.57 -37.93
CA ASN A 62 -9.74 -10.26 -36.79
C ASN A 62 -8.50 -9.55 -36.25
N CYS A 63 -7.64 -9.02 -37.14
CA CYS A 63 -6.47 -8.23 -36.73
C CYS A 63 -6.90 -6.98 -35.94
N ASN A 64 -7.94 -6.27 -36.40
CA ASN A 64 -8.44 -5.09 -35.72
C ASN A 64 -9.05 -5.43 -34.35
N SER A 65 -9.94 -6.42 -34.29
CA SER A 65 -10.55 -6.84 -33.02
C SER A 65 -9.51 -7.35 -32.02
N ALA A 66 -8.51 -8.11 -32.48
CA ALA A 66 -7.44 -8.56 -31.61
C ALA A 66 -6.59 -7.38 -31.10
N LYS A 67 -6.28 -6.41 -31.96
CA LYS A 67 -5.57 -5.19 -31.57
C LYS A 67 -6.35 -4.42 -30.49
N GLU A 68 -7.66 -4.25 -30.66
CA GLU A 68 -8.53 -3.63 -29.66
C GLU A 68 -8.48 -4.36 -28.31
N ILE A 69 -8.61 -5.69 -28.30
CA ILE A 69 -8.51 -6.51 -27.08
C ILE A 69 -7.13 -6.38 -26.43
N PHE A 70 -6.05 -6.39 -27.21
CA PHE A 70 -4.70 -6.24 -26.67
C PHE A 70 -4.45 -4.84 -26.09
N LEU A 71 -5.08 -3.80 -26.66
CA LEU A 71 -5.05 -2.45 -26.11
C LEU A 71 -5.85 -2.34 -24.81
N GLU A 72 -7.03 -2.94 -24.76
CA GLU A 72 -7.85 -3.02 -23.54
C GLU A 72 -7.08 -3.71 -22.41
N LEU A 73 -6.49 -4.88 -22.68
CA LEU A 73 -5.66 -5.60 -21.71
C LEU A 73 -4.41 -4.81 -21.28
N LEU A 74 -3.80 -4.03 -22.18
CA LEU A 74 -2.67 -3.17 -21.83
C LEU A 74 -3.11 -2.05 -20.87
N ASN A 75 -4.28 -1.45 -21.09
CA ASN A 75 -4.86 -0.45 -20.17
C ASN A 75 -5.31 -1.09 -18.84
N GLU A 76 -5.81 -2.33 -18.85
CA GLU A 76 -6.14 -3.04 -17.61
C GLU A 76 -4.88 -3.40 -16.79
N GLN A 77 -3.68 -3.41 -17.39
CA GLN A 77 -2.44 -3.56 -16.63
C GLN A 77 -2.06 -2.28 -15.86
N SER A 78 -2.61 -1.12 -16.22
CA SER A 78 -2.43 0.13 -15.47
C SER A 78 -3.51 0.37 -14.42
N ASP A 79 -4.64 -0.34 -14.48
CA ASP A 79 -5.60 -0.38 -13.38
C ASP A 79 -4.98 -1.09 -12.16
N THR A 80 -5.20 -0.51 -10.97
CA THR A 80 -4.61 -0.97 -9.72
C THR A 80 -4.97 -2.42 -9.43
N ILE A 81 -3.94 -3.27 -9.26
CA ILE A 81 -4.07 -4.73 -9.01
C ILE A 81 -4.66 -5.02 -7.60
N PHE A 82 -4.95 -3.98 -6.82
CA PHE A 82 -5.32 -4.10 -5.42
C PHE A 82 -6.78 -4.50 -5.23
N ASP A 83 -7.07 -5.19 -4.14
CA ASP A 83 -8.44 -5.40 -3.70
C ASP A 83 -9.07 -4.03 -3.42
N GLN A 84 -10.34 -3.85 -3.77
CA GLN A 84 -11.06 -2.59 -3.57
C GLN A 84 -10.93 -2.05 -2.13
N ASN A 85 -10.88 -2.93 -1.12
CA ASN A 85 -10.71 -2.48 0.26
C ASN A 85 -9.31 -1.90 0.54
N VAL A 86 -8.28 -2.42 -0.14
CA VAL A 86 -6.93 -1.88 -0.05
C VAL A 86 -6.88 -0.51 -0.70
N GLU A 87 -7.44 -0.36 -1.91
CA GLU A 87 -7.52 0.94 -2.59
C GLU A 87 -8.23 1.99 -1.73
N MET A 88 -9.43 1.66 -1.25
CA MET A 88 -10.19 2.57 -0.38
C MET A 88 -9.42 2.95 0.87
N PHE A 89 -8.64 2.03 1.44
CA PHE A 89 -7.78 2.33 2.57
C PHE A 89 -6.64 3.28 2.20
N MET A 90 -5.95 3.03 1.09
CA MET A 90 -4.84 3.86 0.62
C MET A 90 -5.31 5.28 0.27
N ASP A 91 -6.43 5.41 -0.43
CA ASP A 91 -7.05 6.69 -0.77
C ASP A 91 -7.46 7.45 0.50
N GLY A 92 -8.09 6.76 1.45
CA GLY A 92 -8.50 7.36 2.72
C GLY A 92 -7.30 7.82 3.56
N LEU A 93 -6.22 7.03 3.56
CA LEU A 93 -4.97 7.39 4.22
C LEU A 93 -4.34 8.63 3.59
N GLU A 94 -4.25 8.68 2.26
CA GLU A 94 -3.73 9.83 1.53
C GLU A 94 -4.52 11.10 1.84
N GLN A 95 -5.86 11.03 1.79
CA GLN A 95 -6.73 12.17 2.09
C GLN A 95 -6.55 12.70 3.51
N LEU A 96 -6.43 11.81 4.50
CA LEU A 96 -6.22 12.21 5.90
C LEU A 96 -4.83 12.82 6.14
N ILE A 97 -3.80 12.34 5.44
CA ILE A 97 -2.47 12.96 5.45
C ILE A 97 -2.52 14.35 4.78
N ALA A 98 -3.19 14.45 3.63
CA ALA A 98 -3.35 15.71 2.90
C ALA A 98 -4.08 16.78 3.74
N ALA A 99 -5.10 16.36 4.48
CA ALA A 99 -5.86 17.20 5.41
C ALA A 99 -5.07 17.56 6.69
N GLY A 100 -4.01 16.82 7.02
CA GLY A 100 -3.23 17.02 8.24
C GLY A 100 -3.83 16.38 9.48
N ASP A 101 -4.83 15.50 9.32
CA ASP A 101 -5.39 14.71 10.42
C ASP A 101 -4.48 13.56 10.84
N ILE A 102 -3.65 13.08 9.90
CA ILE A 102 -2.53 12.17 10.16
C ILE A 102 -1.23 12.90 9.84
N VAL A 103 -0.39 13.12 10.85
CA VAL A 103 0.93 13.72 10.66
C VAL A 103 1.99 12.61 10.65
N VAL A 104 2.85 12.65 9.64
CA VAL A 104 4.04 11.80 9.52
C VAL A 104 5.28 12.70 9.55
N GLN A 105 6.35 12.25 10.20
CA GLN A 105 7.62 12.97 10.29
C GLN A 105 8.81 12.10 9.89
N ASP A 106 9.84 12.70 9.31
CA ASP A 106 11.06 11.97 8.96
C ASP A 106 11.95 11.65 10.18
N ASN A 107 12.45 10.42 10.22
CA ASN A 107 13.50 9.92 11.12
C ASN A 107 13.22 10.09 12.64
N CYS A 108 11.95 10.02 13.05
CA CYS A 108 11.59 10.09 14.47
C CYS A 108 11.86 8.75 15.19
N GLN A 109 12.42 8.84 16.40
CA GLN A 109 12.61 7.68 17.26
C GLN A 109 11.34 7.29 18.04
N THR A 110 10.42 8.24 18.17
CA THR A 110 9.18 8.13 18.94
C THR A 110 8.05 8.84 18.17
N LEU A 111 6.88 8.23 18.14
CA LEU A 111 5.66 8.92 17.70
C LEU A 111 5.20 9.91 18.77
N ASP A 112 4.41 10.92 18.40
CA ASP A 112 3.90 11.96 19.32
C ASP A 112 2.40 12.14 19.09
N PHE A 113 1.61 11.41 19.87
CA PHE A 113 0.16 11.38 19.72
C PHE A 113 -0.49 12.69 20.16
N ASP A 114 0.14 13.43 21.07
CA ASP A 114 -0.34 14.74 21.52
C ASP A 114 -0.27 15.76 20.36
N ARG A 115 0.70 15.59 19.45
CA ARG A 115 0.85 16.38 18.21
C ARG A 115 0.26 15.72 16.97
N ARG A 116 -0.54 14.65 17.13
CA ARG A 116 -1.11 13.85 16.04
C ARG A 116 -0.08 13.24 15.09
N VAL A 117 1.16 13.05 15.55
CA VAL A 117 2.21 12.38 14.80
C VAL A 117 2.02 10.88 14.96
N TYR A 118 1.29 10.28 14.01
CA TYR A 118 0.96 8.86 14.00
C TYR A 118 1.88 8.05 13.10
N GLY A 119 2.85 8.69 12.46
CA GLY A 119 3.78 7.99 11.59
C GLY A 119 5.18 8.59 11.52
N THR A 120 6.11 7.77 11.03
CA THR A 120 7.45 8.22 10.69
C THR A 120 8.03 7.47 9.49
N ILE A 121 8.73 8.17 8.60
CA ILE A 121 9.54 7.53 7.56
C ILE A 121 10.96 7.37 8.09
N ARG A 122 11.54 6.18 7.94
CA ARG A 122 12.93 5.91 8.35
C ARG A 122 13.53 4.76 7.58
N VAL A 123 14.86 4.70 7.58
CA VAL A 123 15.59 3.55 7.04
C VAL A 123 15.67 2.44 8.09
N GLU A 124 15.25 1.23 7.72
CA GLU A 124 15.33 0.02 8.52
C GLU A 124 15.76 -1.17 7.66
N LYS A 125 16.73 -1.95 8.14
CA LYS A 125 17.32 -3.09 7.39
C LYS A 125 17.76 -2.73 5.95
N GLY A 126 18.16 -1.48 5.71
CA GLY A 126 18.62 -0.99 4.40
C GLY A 126 17.52 -0.58 3.43
N GLN A 127 16.26 -0.56 3.87
CA GLN A 127 15.11 -0.09 3.10
C GLN A 127 14.45 1.08 3.81
N GLU A 128 13.94 2.04 3.04
CA GLU A 128 13.12 3.11 3.60
C GLU A 128 11.70 2.58 3.83
N VAL A 129 11.15 2.83 5.02
CA VAL A 129 9.83 2.37 5.42
C VAL A 129 9.03 3.48 6.05
N LEU A 130 7.73 3.51 5.72
CA LEU A 130 6.74 4.34 6.39
C LEU A 130 6.13 3.53 7.55
N LYS A 131 6.47 3.91 8.77
CA LYS A 131 5.88 3.33 9.98
C LYS A 131 4.64 4.11 10.35
N LEU A 132 3.51 3.43 10.53
CA LEU A 132 2.25 4.04 10.97
C LEU A 132 1.73 3.30 12.20
N ASP A 133 1.26 4.04 13.21
CA ASP A 133 0.50 3.43 14.31
C ASP A 133 -0.73 2.73 13.77
N TRP A 134 -0.76 1.40 13.88
CA TRP A 134 -1.72 0.60 13.13
C TRP A 134 -3.14 0.79 13.63
N ASP A 135 -3.33 0.83 14.95
CA ASP A 135 -4.67 0.87 15.54
C ASP A 135 -5.32 2.26 15.38
N VAL A 136 -4.56 3.33 15.60
CA VAL A 136 -5.05 4.70 15.43
C VAL A 136 -5.30 5.01 13.96
N VAL A 137 -4.33 4.71 13.08
CA VAL A 137 -4.48 5.02 11.64
C VAL A 137 -5.62 4.21 11.03
N TYR A 138 -5.73 2.91 11.33
CA TYR A 138 -6.85 2.11 10.85
C TYR A 138 -8.20 2.71 11.28
N ARG A 139 -8.36 3.10 12.56
CA ARG A 139 -9.62 3.69 13.05
C ARG A 139 -9.95 5.01 12.37
N LEU A 140 -8.96 5.88 12.15
CA LEU A 140 -9.15 7.16 11.46
C LEU A 140 -9.58 6.94 10.01
N VAL A 141 -8.86 6.09 9.27
CA VAL A 141 -9.16 5.79 7.87
C VAL A 141 -10.52 5.09 7.73
N ALA A 142 -10.79 4.07 8.54
CA ALA A 142 -12.07 3.35 8.50
C ALA A 142 -13.24 4.29 8.79
N LYS A 143 -13.11 5.19 9.77
CA LYS A 143 -14.13 6.21 10.06
C LYS A 143 -14.33 7.16 8.88
N HIS A 144 -13.25 7.66 8.28
CA HIS A 144 -13.29 8.54 7.11
C HIS A 144 -14.01 7.89 5.92
N ILE A 145 -13.70 6.62 5.65
CA ILE A 145 -14.37 5.83 4.61
C ILE A 145 -15.85 5.65 4.92
N MET A 146 -16.21 5.29 6.16
CA MET A 146 -17.60 5.11 6.55
C MET A 146 -18.41 6.41 6.50
N ASP A 147 -17.82 7.54 6.87
CA ASP A 147 -18.45 8.85 6.85
C ASP A 147 -18.65 9.39 5.43
N SER A 148 -17.81 8.98 4.46
CA SER A 148 -17.93 9.37 3.05
C SER A 148 -18.91 8.51 2.25
N GLN A 149 -19.32 7.34 2.75
CA GLN A 149 -20.28 6.47 2.08
C GLN A 149 -21.74 6.89 2.33
N LYS A 150 -22.55 6.93 1.26
CA LYS A 150 -24.01 7.22 1.34
C LYS A 150 -24.78 6.22 2.21
N HIS A 151 -24.38 4.95 2.12
CA HIS A 151 -24.85 3.87 2.97
C HIS A 151 -23.65 3.51 3.81
N ARG A 152 -23.66 3.87 5.11
CA ARG A 152 -22.55 3.70 6.07
C ARG A 152 -22.24 2.22 6.32
N ASN A 153 -21.85 1.51 5.28
CA ASN A 153 -21.55 0.11 5.32
C ASN A 153 -20.26 -0.06 6.15
N PRO A 154 -20.19 -1.10 6.98
CA PRO A 154 -19.00 -1.35 7.76
C PRO A 154 -17.82 -1.62 6.83
N PHE A 155 -16.72 -0.91 7.06
CA PHE A 155 -15.47 -1.19 6.37
C PHE A 155 -14.87 -2.53 6.83
N ILE A 156 -13.99 -3.11 6.01
CA ILE A 156 -13.36 -4.39 6.31
C ILE A 156 -12.57 -4.32 7.63
N GLY A 157 -12.59 -5.40 8.42
CA GLY A 157 -11.91 -5.44 9.71
C GLY A 157 -10.37 -5.34 9.61
N SER A 158 -9.76 -4.65 10.57
CA SER A 158 -8.31 -4.38 10.67
C SER A 158 -7.43 -5.60 10.38
N LYS A 159 -7.69 -6.76 11.03
CA LYS A 159 -6.88 -7.97 10.81
C LYS A 159 -6.96 -8.49 9.36
N LYS A 160 -8.10 -8.35 8.69
CA LYS A 160 -8.29 -8.82 7.32
C LYS A 160 -7.64 -7.84 6.33
N LEU A 161 -7.76 -6.54 6.56
CA LEU A 161 -7.03 -5.53 5.80
C LEU A 161 -5.52 -5.72 5.89
N ALA A 162 -5.00 -5.92 7.11
CA ALA A 162 -3.57 -6.18 7.34
C ALA A 162 -3.05 -7.37 6.52
N LYS A 163 -3.85 -8.44 6.37
CA LYS A 163 -3.52 -9.58 5.51
C LYS A 163 -3.52 -9.21 4.03
N LEU A 164 -4.52 -8.47 3.57
CA LEU A 164 -4.56 -8.00 2.17
C LEU A 164 -3.34 -7.13 1.86
N LEU A 165 -2.98 -6.19 2.74
CA LEU A 165 -1.79 -5.37 2.57
C LEU A 165 -0.49 -6.19 2.47
N ASP A 166 -0.40 -7.31 3.20
CA ASP A 166 0.72 -8.27 3.12
C ASP A 166 0.70 -9.04 1.80
N GLU A 167 -0.47 -9.54 1.38
CA GLU A 167 -0.67 -10.27 0.12
C GLU A 167 -0.29 -9.42 -1.10
N TYR A 168 -0.60 -8.12 -1.06
CA TYR A 168 -0.21 -7.14 -2.08
C TYR A 168 1.20 -6.58 -1.89
N ASN A 169 1.97 -7.09 -0.93
CA ASN A 169 3.37 -6.72 -0.69
C ASN A 169 3.57 -5.22 -0.41
N LEU A 170 2.57 -4.57 0.20
CA LEU A 170 2.61 -3.16 0.59
C LEU A 170 3.32 -2.95 1.93
N ILE A 171 3.45 -4.01 2.73
CA ILE A 171 4.05 -3.98 4.06
C ILE A 171 5.24 -4.94 4.17
N CYS A 172 6.14 -4.71 5.13
CA CYS A 172 7.37 -5.50 5.27
C CYS A 172 7.79 -5.74 6.73
N PHE A 173 8.77 -6.64 6.89
CA PHE A 173 9.38 -7.03 8.17
C PHE A 173 8.41 -7.70 9.15
N ASN A 174 7.52 -8.55 8.62
CA ASN A 174 6.46 -9.25 9.37
C ASN A 174 6.91 -10.56 10.03
N GLU A 175 8.21 -10.75 10.31
CA GLU A 175 8.80 -12.03 10.78
C GLU A 175 8.09 -12.60 12.03
N ASN A 176 7.53 -11.75 12.90
CA ASN A 176 6.80 -12.13 14.12
C ASN A 176 5.36 -11.58 14.16
N GLY A 177 4.77 -11.31 12.99
CA GLY A 177 3.42 -10.74 12.84
C GLY A 177 3.39 -9.40 12.10
N THR A 178 2.20 -8.98 11.69
CA THR A 178 1.96 -7.82 10.79
C THR A 178 2.35 -6.47 11.39
N THR A 179 2.45 -6.37 12.71
CA THR A 179 2.83 -5.13 13.40
C THR A 179 4.02 -5.38 14.32
N VAL A 180 4.80 -4.33 14.56
CA VAL A 180 5.99 -4.35 15.42
C VAL A 180 5.83 -3.33 16.56
N PRO A 181 6.36 -3.62 17.77
CA PRO A 181 6.31 -2.66 18.86
C PRO A 181 7.16 -1.41 18.54
N PHE A 182 6.65 -0.23 18.90
CA PHE A 182 7.33 1.05 18.72
C PHE A 182 7.07 1.98 19.91
N LYS A 183 7.88 3.04 20.05
CA LYS A 183 7.72 4.01 21.14
C LYS A 183 6.81 5.15 20.70
N ALA A 184 5.89 5.54 21.57
CA ALA A 184 5.03 6.70 21.38
C ALA A 184 5.05 7.59 22.63
N LEU A 185 4.83 8.89 22.44
CA LEU A 185 4.60 9.85 23.49
C LEU A 185 3.09 10.14 23.56
N HIS A 186 2.51 9.98 24.74
CA HIS A 186 1.12 10.32 25.02
C HIS A 186 1.01 10.98 26.39
N LYS A 187 0.40 12.18 26.45
CA LYS A 187 0.28 12.99 27.68
C LYS A 187 1.62 13.20 28.40
N GLY A 188 2.69 13.37 27.63
CA GLY A 188 4.06 13.51 28.15
C GLY A 188 4.71 12.23 28.70
N GLN A 189 4.03 11.08 28.65
CA GLN A 189 4.59 9.78 29.04
C GLN A 189 4.99 8.96 27.81
N THR A 190 6.07 8.17 27.94
CA THR A 190 6.50 7.27 26.86
C THR A 190 5.81 5.93 27.01
N GLU A 191 4.99 5.57 26.03
CA GLU A 191 4.24 4.32 25.95
C GLU A 191 4.75 3.45 24.80
N ARG A 192 4.32 2.17 24.79
CA ARG A 192 4.55 1.27 23.65
C ARG A 192 3.29 1.20 22.80
N CYS A 193 3.46 1.39 21.50
CA CYS A 193 2.42 1.22 20.50
C CYS A 193 2.80 0.11 19.50
N ARG A 194 1.89 -0.20 18.57
CA ARG A 194 2.08 -1.22 17.53
C ARG A 194 2.03 -0.53 16.18
N VAL A 195 3.13 -0.54 15.45
CA VAL A 195 3.22 0.07 14.12
C VAL A 195 3.21 -0.98 13.04
N ILE A 196 2.65 -0.65 11.90
CA ILE A 196 2.80 -1.39 10.65
C ILE A 196 3.88 -0.70 9.80
N ASN A 197 4.69 -1.47 9.08
CA ASN A 197 5.75 -0.92 8.22
C ASN A 197 5.31 -1.03 6.77
N PHE A 198 5.00 0.10 6.14
CA PHE A 198 4.76 0.19 4.71
C PHE A 198 6.07 0.34 3.95
N ARG A 199 6.14 -0.30 2.79
CA ARG A 199 7.23 -0.19 1.84
C ARG A 199 7.11 1.11 1.05
N THR A 200 8.03 2.06 1.24
CA THR A 200 7.90 3.38 0.59
C THR A 200 8.02 3.32 -0.93
N ASP A 201 8.72 2.32 -1.46
CA ASP A 201 8.84 2.08 -2.90
C ASP A 201 7.53 1.64 -3.56
N MET A 202 6.58 1.13 -2.79
CA MET A 202 5.27 0.67 -3.28
C MET A 202 4.17 1.72 -3.13
N ILE A 203 4.43 2.83 -2.44
CA ILE A 203 3.46 3.92 -2.19
C ILE A 203 4.08 5.31 -2.43
N PRO A 204 4.71 5.54 -3.60
CA PRO A 204 5.48 6.76 -3.86
C PRO A 204 4.65 8.05 -3.79
N GLU A 205 3.36 7.99 -4.10
CA GLU A 205 2.43 9.12 -4.05
C GLU A 205 2.26 9.64 -2.62
N ILE A 206 1.98 8.74 -1.67
CA ILE A 206 1.83 9.06 -0.24
C ILE A 206 3.15 9.60 0.33
N VAL A 207 4.27 8.98 -0.03
CA VAL A 207 5.61 9.41 0.44
C VAL A 207 5.93 10.81 -0.07
N SER A 208 5.61 11.09 -1.33
CA SER A 208 5.82 12.42 -1.93
C SER A 208 4.96 13.49 -1.25
N LEU A 209 3.70 13.15 -0.94
CA LEU A 209 2.79 14.02 -0.19
C LEU A 209 3.35 14.35 1.20
N ILE A 210 3.81 13.35 1.94
CA ILE A 210 4.39 13.53 3.29
C ILE A 210 5.58 14.48 3.25
N ARG A 211 6.54 14.21 2.35
CA ARG A 211 7.74 15.05 2.20
C ARG A 211 7.39 16.48 1.81
N GLY A 212 6.42 16.67 0.91
CA GLY A 212 5.92 17.99 0.54
C GLY A 212 5.35 18.78 1.73
N LYS A 213 4.57 18.13 2.60
CA LYS A 213 4.04 18.75 3.83
C LYS A 213 5.13 19.10 4.84
N GLU A 214 6.16 18.25 4.96
CA GLU A 214 7.29 18.51 5.86
C GLU A 214 8.14 19.70 5.40
N GLU A 215 8.37 19.82 4.09
CA GLU A 215 9.01 21.00 3.51
C GLU A 215 8.20 22.28 3.76
N GLU A 216 6.89 22.24 3.53
CA GLU A 216 5.99 23.37 3.78
C GLU A 216 6.06 23.81 5.25
N ARG A 217 5.95 22.85 6.19
CA ARG A 217 6.08 23.12 7.63
C ARG A 217 7.44 23.72 7.98
N SER A 218 8.51 23.21 7.41
CA SER A 218 9.88 23.72 7.62
C SER A 218 10.05 25.15 7.12
N ARG A 219 9.46 25.49 5.97
CA ARG A 219 9.43 26.86 5.43
C ARG A 219 8.69 27.80 6.38
N LEU A 220 7.50 27.41 6.84
CA LEU A 220 6.69 28.21 7.77
C LEU A 220 7.44 28.48 9.08
N ILE A 221 8.10 27.47 9.67
CA ILE A 221 8.90 27.63 10.90
C ILE A 221 10.04 28.63 10.67
N ASN A 222 10.76 28.51 9.55
CA ASN A 222 11.86 29.40 9.22
C ASN A 222 11.40 30.85 8.99
N ASP A 223 10.26 31.05 8.36
CA ASP A 223 9.71 32.40 8.14
C ASP A 223 9.24 33.05 9.44
N ILE A 224 8.61 32.27 10.33
CA ILE A 224 8.28 32.73 11.68
C ILE A 224 9.56 33.12 12.43
N ALA A 225 10.58 32.26 12.45
CA ALA A 225 11.85 32.54 13.12
C ALA A 225 12.53 33.82 12.60
N LYS A 226 12.56 34.03 11.28
CA LYS A 226 13.07 35.26 10.66
C LYS A 226 12.30 36.50 11.10
N SER A 227 10.97 36.40 11.21
CA SER A 227 10.12 37.52 11.63
C SER A 227 10.38 37.95 13.08
N TYR A 228 10.72 37.01 13.97
CA TYR A 228 11.11 37.31 15.35
C TYR A 228 12.49 37.98 15.43
N VAL A 229 13.46 37.53 14.63
CA VAL A 229 14.81 38.15 14.58
C VAL A 229 14.74 39.59 14.06
N GLN A 230 13.90 39.88 13.06
CA GLN A 230 13.71 41.26 12.55
C GLN A 230 12.95 42.18 13.52
N ARG A 231 12.09 41.64 14.41
CA ARG A 231 11.42 42.44 15.43
C ARG A 231 12.29 42.72 16.66
N SER A 232 13.29 41.89 16.92
CA SER A 232 14.26 42.06 18.01
C SER A 232 15.39 43.06 17.68
N SER A 233 15.39 43.69 16.50
CA SER A 233 16.40 44.67 16.08
C SER A 233 15.91 46.13 16.17
N TYR A 234 15.04 46.45 17.14
CA TYR A 234 14.86 47.84 17.55
C TYR A 234 15.97 48.21 18.54
N PRO A 235 16.72 49.31 18.33
CA PRO A 235 17.77 49.71 19.24
C PRO A 235 17.15 50.09 20.58
N ASP A 236 17.61 49.45 21.65
CA ASP A 236 17.34 49.82 23.04
C ASP A 236 17.70 51.29 23.25
N TYR A 237 16.68 52.15 23.15
CA TYR A 237 16.78 53.56 23.46
C TYR A 237 16.16 53.82 24.83
N TRP A 238 16.79 53.29 25.89
CA TRP A 238 16.55 53.75 27.26
C TRP A 238 17.86 53.81 28.04
N GLY A 239 18.51 54.96 27.88
CA GLY A 239 18.95 55.81 28.99
C GLY A 239 19.54 55.12 30.21
N ALA A 240 20.87 55.06 30.22
CA ALA A 240 21.63 55.03 31.45
C ALA A 240 21.18 56.17 32.38
N SER A 241 20.57 55.80 33.51
CA SER A 241 20.59 56.65 34.69
C SER A 241 21.20 55.85 35.83
N LYS A 242 22.50 56.10 36.04
CA LYS A 242 23.19 55.79 37.28
C LYS A 242 22.39 56.43 38.42
N ASN A 243 22.04 55.64 39.43
CA ASN A 243 21.97 56.14 40.79
C ASN A 243 22.29 54.99 41.73
N ASP A 244 23.39 55.20 42.43
CA ASP A 244 23.87 54.45 43.56
C ASP A 244 22.76 54.34 44.63
N ARG A 245 22.59 53.15 45.18
CA ARG A 245 22.18 52.98 46.58
C ARG A 245 22.44 51.56 47.05
N GLU A 246 23.47 51.46 47.89
CA GLU A 246 23.60 50.46 48.94
C GLU A 246 22.27 50.36 49.69
N ASN A 247 21.76 49.14 49.90
CA ASN A 247 21.15 48.81 51.19
C ASN A 247 21.10 47.30 51.46
N ASP A 248 21.43 47.03 52.70
CA ASP A 248 21.36 45.80 53.47
C ASP A 248 20.09 44.96 53.28
N GLY A 249 20.25 43.65 53.54
CA GLY A 249 19.36 43.02 54.51
C GLY A 249 18.39 41.94 53.99
N SER A 250 18.57 40.77 54.62
CA SER A 250 17.49 39.90 55.11
C SER A 250 17.02 38.76 54.21
N TYR A 251 17.50 37.58 54.61
CA TYR A 251 16.87 36.27 54.54
C TYR A 251 15.34 36.28 54.40
N GLY A 252 14.84 35.64 53.34
CA GLY A 252 13.44 35.27 53.15
C GLY A 252 13.35 33.77 52.87
N ARG A 253 13.16 33.00 53.93
CA ARG A 253 13.00 31.54 53.98
C ARG A 253 11.50 31.24 53.95
N TYR A 254 10.97 30.66 52.88
CA TYR A 254 9.65 30.01 52.82
C TYR A 254 9.75 28.83 51.84
N ASN A 255 9.85 27.61 52.37
CA ASN A 255 8.79 26.72 52.83
C ASN A 255 8.27 25.83 51.69
N SER A 256 8.76 24.59 51.76
CA SER A 256 8.15 23.37 51.25
C SER A 256 6.64 23.33 51.52
N HIS A 257 5.87 23.08 50.47
CA HIS A 257 4.57 22.44 50.60
C HIS A 257 4.53 21.27 49.63
N ASP A 258 4.81 20.11 50.20
CA ASP A 258 4.51 18.80 49.65
C ASP A 258 2.99 18.63 49.72
N ASP A 259 2.32 18.62 48.57
CA ASP A 259 0.97 18.06 48.44
C ASP A 259 1.09 16.77 47.63
N TYR A 260 1.37 15.68 48.36
CA TYR A 260 1.12 14.32 47.89
C TYR A 260 -0.39 14.12 47.86
N MET A 261 -0.97 14.04 46.66
CA MET A 261 -2.31 13.47 46.47
C MET A 261 -2.17 11.95 46.43
N ASP A 262 -2.53 11.32 47.55
CA ASP A 262 -2.93 9.92 47.61
C ASP A 262 -4.11 9.73 46.65
N TYR A 263 -3.90 9.01 45.55
CA TYR A 263 -5.01 8.43 44.81
C TYR A 263 -5.23 7.02 45.34
N ASP A 264 -6.38 6.88 45.98
CA ASP A 264 -6.92 5.64 46.47
C ASP A 264 -6.97 4.59 45.35
N ASP A 265 -6.59 3.41 45.82
CA ASP A 265 -6.51 2.10 45.22
C ASP A 265 -7.92 1.60 44.89
N ASP A 266 -8.39 1.82 43.65
CA ASP A 266 -9.55 1.10 43.13
C ASP A 266 -9.05 -0.03 42.22
N GLU A 267 -8.91 -1.20 42.86
CA GLU A 267 -8.80 -2.52 42.26
C GLU A 267 -9.96 -2.76 41.28
N ASP A 268 -9.70 -2.70 39.97
CA ASP A 268 -10.62 -3.30 38.99
C ASP A 268 -10.15 -4.72 38.68
N GLU A 269 -10.99 -5.64 39.16
CA GLU A 269 -10.90 -7.10 39.10
C GLU A 269 -10.67 -7.62 37.67
N TYR A 270 -9.73 -8.56 37.57
CA TYR A 270 -9.55 -9.43 36.42
C TYR A 270 -10.78 -10.34 36.25
N TYR A 271 -11.47 -10.23 35.11
CA TYR A 271 -12.31 -11.32 34.64
C TYR A 271 -11.42 -12.38 33.97
N ASP A 272 -11.17 -13.46 34.71
CA ASP A 272 -10.79 -14.76 34.15
C ASP A 272 -12.03 -15.37 33.46
N GLU A 273 -12.11 -15.25 32.14
CA GLU A 273 -12.98 -16.11 31.34
C GLU A 273 -12.21 -17.39 30.97
N ASP A 274 -12.43 -18.38 31.82
CA ASP A 274 -12.12 -19.79 31.60
C ASP A 274 -12.76 -20.32 30.31
N SER A 275 -11.89 -20.86 29.45
CA SER A 275 -11.99 -22.17 28.80
C SER A 275 -13.37 -22.71 28.37
N GLU A 276 -13.58 -22.76 27.05
CA GLU A 276 -14.25 -23.91 26.43
C GLU A 276 -13.32 -24.57 25.40
N GLU A 277 -12.69 -25.66 25.84
CA GLU A 277 -12.05 -26.67 25.00
C GLU A 277 -13.10 -27.29 24.06
N LEU A 278 -13.07 -26.90 22.78
CA LEU A 278 -13.77 -27.65 21.74
C LEU A 278 -13.00 -28.95 21.44
N LYS A 279 -13.56 -30.06 21.93
CA LYS A 279 -13.15 -31.43 21.58
C LYS A 279 -13.28 -31.67 20.06
N PRO A 280 -12.39 -32.46 19.46
CA PRO A 280 -12.54 -32.87 18.07
C PRO A 280 -13.67 -33.90 17.95
N ASN A 281 -14.63 -33.64 17.06
CA ASN A 281 -15.61 -34.64 16.65
C ASN A 281 -14.92 -35.72 15.82
N GLU A 282 -14.84 -36.92 16.40
CA GLU A 282 -14.69 -38.18 15.68
C GLU A 282 -15.93 -38.37 14.79
N TYR A 283 -15.73 -38.39 13.47
CA TYR A 283 -16.73 -38.93 12.56
C TYR A 283 -16.44 -40.41 12.39
N ASP A 284 -17.40 -41.19 12.86
CA ASP A 284 -17.49 -42.64 12.84
C ASP A 284 -17.83 -43.11 11.42
N ASP A 285 -16.93 -43.92 10.85
CA ASP A 285 -17.15 -44.72 9.65
C ASP A 285 -18.00 -45.94 10.04
N SER A 286 -19.28 -45.99 9.65
CA SER A 286 -19.93 -47.27 9.37
C SER A 286 -21.21 -47.15 8.55
N ASP A 287 -21.15 -47.80 7.40
CA ASP A 287 -22.19 -48.64 6.80
C ASP A 287 -23.54 -48.02 6.41
N ASP A 288 -23.72 -47.80 5.11
CA ASP A 288 -24.96 -48.28 4.48
C ASP A 288 -24.73 -48.80 3.05
N ASP A 289 -24.38 -50.08 3.02
CA ASP A 289 -24.41 -50.97 1.87
C ASP A 289 -25.87 -51.29 1.49
N ARG A 290 -26.33 -50.83 0.33
CA ARG A 290 -27.20 -51.55 -0.65
C ARG A 290 -28.12 -50.61 -1.41
N MET A 291 -27.89 -50.49 -2.72
CA MET A 291 -28.83 -50.99 -3.72
C MET A 291 -28.11 -51.19 -5.06
N GLN A 292 -28.24 -52.41 -5.57
CA GLN A 292 -27.64 -52.93 -6.79
C GLN A 292 -28.39 -52.51 -8.06
N GLU A 293 -27.61 -52.42 -9.13
CA GLU A 293 -27.89 -52.90 -10.50
C GLU A 293 -29.10 -52.34 -11.28
N LYS A 294 -28.78 -51.62 -12.37
CA LYS A 294 -28.88 -52.10 -13.77
C LYS A 294 -28.65 -50.94 -14.75
N ASN A 295 -27.55 -50.95 -15.50
CA ASN A 295 -27.60 -51.25 -16.93
C ASN A 295 -26.23 -51.21 -17.63
N LYS A 296 -26.16 -52.10 -18.61
CA LYS A 296 -24.99 -52.66 -19.29
C LYS A 296 -24.59 -51.84 -20.52
N LYS A 297 -23.28 -51.92 -20.82
CA LYS A 297 -22.63 -52.09 -22.15
C LYS A 297 -22.71 -50.91 -23.15
N THR A 298 -21.54 -50.43 -23.56
CA THR A 298 -20.88 -50.72 -24.87
C THR A 298 -19.50 -50.03 -24.89
N SER A 299 -18.41 -50.79 -24.79
CA SER A 299 -17.50 -51.19 -25.89
C SER A 299 -16.41 -50.17 -26.23
N ASN A 300 -15.21 -50.46 -25.72
CA ASN A 300 -13.91 -49.99 -26.21
C ASN A 300 -13.58 -50.73 -27.53
N PRO A 301 -12.78 -50.16 -28.46
CA PRO A 301 -11.40 -50.66 -28.52
C PRO A 301 -10.29 -49.66 -28.92
N LYS A 302 -9.12 -49.93 -28.33
CA LYS A 302 -7.72 -49.70 -28.71
C LYS A 302 -7.40 -49.38 -30.20
N SER A 303 -6.51 -48.41 -30.41
CA SER A 303 -5.28 -48.46 -31.26
C SER A 303 -4.64 -47.05 -31.24
N GLY A 304 -3.35 -46.78 -31.34
CA GLY A 304 -2.15 -47.55 -31.60
C GLY A 304 -1.00 -46.51 -31.66
N ILE A 305 0.13 -46.83 -31.03
CA ILE A 305 1.33 -45.98 -30.99
C ILE A 305 2.10 -46.19 -32.31
N LEU A 306 2.40 -45.12 -33.04
CA LEU A 306 3.31 -45.12 -34.19
C LEU A 306 4.59 -44.37 -33.84
N ARG A 307 5.69 -45.13 -33.68
CA ARG A 307 7.07 -44.65 -33.79
C ARG A 307 7.39 -44.52 -35.28
N ILE A 308 7.98 -43.39 -35.68
CA ILE A 308 8.63 -43.24 -36.98
C ILE A 308 10.12 -43.06 -36.69
N GLU A 309 10.91 -44.05 -37.09
CA GLU A 309 12.36 -43.93 -37.30
C GLU A 309 12.59 -43.22 -38.63
N ILE A 310 13.48 -42.21 -38.63
CA ILE A 310 14.02 -41.64 -39.86
C ILE A 310 15.51 -41.96 -39.90
N ASN A 311 15.85 -42.89 -40.79
CA ASN A 311 17.20 -43.09 -41.29
C ASN A 311 17.25 -42.54 -42.72
N LYS A 312 18.01 -41.46 -42.93
CA LYS A 312 18.90 -41.20 -44.07
C LYS A 312 19.55 -39.83 -43.93
#